data_AF-A0A936L8U7-F1
#
_entry.id   AF-A0A936L8U7-F1
#
_cell.length_a   1.000
_cell.length_b   1.000
_cell.length_c   1.000
_cell.angle_alpha   90.00
_cell.angle_beta   90.00
_cell.angle_gamma   90.00
#
_symmetry.space_group_name_H-M   'P 1'
#
loop_
_entity.id
_entity.type
_entity.pdbx_description
1 polymer ?
#
loop_
_entity_poly.entity_id
_entity_poly.type
_entity_poly.pdbx_seq_one_letter_code
_entity_poly.pdbx_strand_id
1 'polypeptide(L)'
;MPVWMDADGRDFYYGIPGNAGRGFKIGVDLRGPAFDPTDGDRILDLDVLAKARRFLGHRFPWLQGAPLAENRVCHYGNSPDGNFLLDMHPEAPNCWFLGGGSGHGYKHGPALGEKAAAIIAGEQPMEPAFLLSRAC
;
A
#
# COMPACT_ATOMS: atom_id res chain seq x y z
N MET A 1 -2.35 -4.03 -22.61
CA MET A 1 -3.18 -4.49 -21.47
C MET A 1 -3.24 -3.36 -20.45
N PRO A 2 -4.39 -3.04 -19.85
CA PRO A 2 -4.51 -2.01 -18.82
C PRO A 2 -3.98 -2.49 -17.46
N VAL A 3 -3.89 -1.56 -16.49
CA VAL A 3 -3.83 -1.92 -15.04
C VAL A 3 -5.09 -2.70 -14.69
N TRP A 4 -4.97 -3.69 -13.82
CA TRP A 4 -6.06 -4.58 -13.46
C TRP A 4 -6.08 -4.85 -11.97
N MET A 5 -7.27 -5.19 -11.47
CA MET A 5 -7.50 -5.71 -10.13
C MET A 5 -8.50 -6.86 -10.21
N ASP A 6 -8.34 -7.83 -9.32
CA ASP A 6 -9.27 -8.93 -9.12
C ASP A 6 -9.49 -9.07 -7.61
N ALA A 7 -10.73 -8.82 -7.18
CA ALA A 7 -11.12 -8.87 -5.78
C ALA A 7 -12.44 -9.63 -5.68
N ASP A 8 -12.42 -10.79 -5.03
CA ASP A 8 -13.59 -11.67 -4.86
C ASP A 8 -14.12 -11.67 -3.41
N GLY A 9 -13.58 -10.77 -2.57
CA GLY A 9 -13.89 -10.67 -1.14
C GLY A 9 -13.09 -11.62 -0.25
N ARG A 10 -12.32 -12.57 -0.82
CA ARG A 10 -11.39 -13.44 -0.07
C ARG A 10 -9.96 -13.19 -0.51
N ASP A 11 -9.74 -13.16 -1.81
CA ASP A 11 -8.48 -12.83 -2.43
C ASP A 11 -8.52 -11.42 -3.05
N PHE A 12 -7.37 -10.75 -3.03
CA PHE A 12 -7.19 -9.49 -3.73
C PHE A 12 -5.86 -9.53 -4.47
N TYR A 13 -5.93 -9.32 -5.78
CA TYR A 13 -4.79 -9.20 -6.66
C TYR A 13 -4.87 -7.90 -7.44
N TYR A 14 -3.72 -7.31 -7.73
CA TYR A 14 -3.63 -6.21 -8.68
C TYR A 14 -2.38 -6.38 -9.54
N GLY A 15 -2.36 -5.72 -10.69
CA GLY A 15 -1.19 -5.77 -11.54
C GLY A 15 -1.06 -4.60 -12.49
N ILE A 16 0.16 -4.46 -12.97
CA ILE A 16 0.56 -3.42 -13.92
C ILE A 16 1.10 -4.15 -15.16
N PRO A 17 0.67 -3.75 -16.37
CA PRO A 17 1.24 -4.29 -17.59
C PRO A 17 2.75 -4.03 -17.66
N GLY A 18 3.43 -4.72 -18.59
CA GLY A 18 4.84 -4.45 -18.86
C GLY A 18 5.11 -2.97 -19.13
N ASN A 19 5.98 -2.37 -18.33
CA ASN A 19 6.45 -1.01 -18.52
C ASN A 19 7.98 -0.97 -18.57
N ALA A 20 8.54 -0.22 -19.53
CA ALA A 20 9.98 -0.01 -19.70
C ALA A 20 10.81 -1.32 -19.67
N GLY A 21 10.29 -2.41 -20.25
CA GLY A 21 10.99 -3.71 -20.29
C GLY A 21 11.06 -4.46 -18.96
N ARG A 22 10.37 -4.01 -17.90
CA ARG A 22 10.43 -4.62 -16.56
C ARG A 22 9.46 -5.78 -16.32
N GLY A 23 8.74 -6.20 -17.37
CA GLY A 23 7.81 -7.32 -17.32
C GLY A 23 6.48 -7.01 -16.64
N PHE A 24 5.60 -8.01 -16.66
CA PHE A 24 4.27 -7.96 -16.07
C PHE A 24 4.36 -8.02 -14.54
N LYS A 25 3.75 -7.06 -13.84
CA LYS A 25 3.68 -7.05 -12.37
C LYS A 25 2.38 -7.68 -11.90
N ILE A 26 2.48 -8.54 -10.89
CA ILE A 26 1.37 -8.98 -10.03
C ILE A 26 1.71 -8.67 -8.58
N GLY A 27 0.75 -8.13 -7.83
CA GLY A 27 0.76 -8.01 -6.39
C GLY A 27 -0.34 -8.86 -5.79
N VAL A 28 -0.02 -9.58 -4.72
CA VAL A 28 -0.99 -10.28 -3.86
C VAL A 28 -1.30 -9.33 -2.71
N ASP A 29 -2.46 -8.69 -2.72
CA ASP A 29 -2.86 -7.68 -1.73
C ASP A 29 -3.68 -8.31 -0.61
N LEU A 30 -3.08 -9.30 0.03
CA LEU A 30 -3.62 -9.89 1.25
C LEU A 30 -2.94 -9.25 2.45
N ARG A 31 -3.72 -8.92 3.48
CA ARG A 31 -3.15 -8.43 4.74
C ARG A 31 -2.33 -9.57 5.36
N GLY A 32 -1.01 -9.37 5.37
CA GLY A 32 -0.04 -10.30 5.93
C GLY A 32 0.14 -10.13 7.44
N PRO A 33 1.08 -10.88 8.03
CA PRO A 33 1.44 -10.70 9.44
C PRO A 33 1.99 -9.30 9.70
N ALA A 34 2.06 -8.93 10.98
CA ALA A 34 2.80 -7.75 11.40
C ALA A 34 4.27 -7.86 10.95
N PHE A 35 4.85 -6.74 10.55
CA PHE A 35 6.22 -6.64 10.08
C PHE A 35 6.97 -5.59 10.89
N ASP A 36 8.20 -5.90 11.30
CA ASP A 36 9.09 -4.93 11.93
C ASP A 36 9.76 -4.07 10.84
N PRO A 37 9.43 -2.78 10.71
CA PRO A 37 10.01 -1.92 9.68
C PRO A 37 11.50 -1.64 9.86
N THR A 38 12.04 -1.84 11.07
CA THR A 38 13.42 -1.52 11.45
C THR A 38 14.35 -2.66 11.06
N ASP A 39 14.10 -3.85 11.63
CA ASP A 39 15.02 -4.99 11.55
C ASP A 39 14.49 -6.13 10.67
N GLY A 40 13.26 -6.02 10.18
CA GLY A 40 12.62 -7.07 9.39
C GLY A 40 13.31 -7.29 8.03
N ASP A 41 13.56 -8.57 7.74
CA ASP A 41 14.11 -9.01 6.46
C ASP A 41 13.08 -8.94 5.33
N ARG A 42 13.46 -8.31 4.21
CA ARG A 42 12.60 -8.13 3.03
C ARG A 42 12.73 -9.29 2.05
N ILE A 43 12.59 -10.51 2.56
CA ILE A 43 12.76 -11.76 1.80
C ILE A 43 11.44 -12.19 1.19
N LEU A 44 11.49 -12.67 -0.06
CA LEU A 44 10.33 -13.22 -0.73
C LEU A 44 9.76 -14.42 0.02
N ASP A 45 8.48 -14.33 0.37
CA ASP A 45 7.68 -15.46 0.83
C ASP A 45 7.32 -16.38 -0.35
N LEU A 46 7.74 -17.64 -0.27
CA LEU A 46 7.50 -18.65 -1.31
C LEU A 46 6.01 -19.03 -1.41
N ASP A 47 5.24 -18.93 -0.34
CA ASP A 47 3.80 -19.17 -0.37
C ASP A 47 3.07 -18.07 -1.12
N VAL A 48 3.52 -16.81 -0.95
CA VAL A 48 3.02 -15.67 -1.73
C VAL A 48 3.36 -15.83 -3.21
N LEU A 49 4.58 -16.28 -3.54
CA LEU A 49 4.96 -16.59 -4.91
C LEU A 49 4.08 -17.71 -5.50
N ALA A 50 3.85 -18.79 -4.76
CA ALA A 50 3.00 -19.90 -5.20
C ALA A 50 1.57 -19.44 -5.46
N LYS A 51 1.00 -18.59 -4.60
CA LYS A 51 -0.32 -17.95 -4.82
C LYS A 51 -0.35 -17.13 -6.09
N ALA A 52 0.64 -16.27 -6.30
CA ALA A 52 0.76 -15.46 -7.52
C ALA A 52 0.86 -16.34 -8.78
N ARG A 53 1.64 -17.43 -8.74
CA ARG A 53 1.78 -18.38 -9.86
C ARG A 53 0.49 -19.10 -10.18
N ARG A 54 -0.25 -19.55 -9.17
CA ARG A 54 -1.57 -20.17 -9.34
C ARG A 54 -2.56 -19.19 -9.99
N PHE A 55 -2.58 -17.95 -9.52
CA PHE A 55 -3.44 -16.91 -10.10
C PHE A 55 -3.06 -16.61 -11.56
N LEU A 56 -1.76 -16.48 -11.87
CA LEU A 56 -1.28 -16.31 -13.24
C LEU A 56 -1.72 -17.47 -14.14
N GLY A 57 -1.56 -18.72 -13.72
CA GLY A 57 -2.00 -19.88 -14.51
C GLY A 57 -3.51 -19.86 -14.81
N HIS A 58 -4.32 -19.33 -13.90
CA HIS A 58 -5.77 -19.24 -14.07
C HIS A 58 -6.21 -18.05 -14.95
N ARG A 59 -5.70 -16.83 -14.68
CA ARG A 59 -6.17 -15.59 -15.35
C ARG A 59 -5.29 -15.12 -16.50
N PHE A 60 -4.04 -15.57 -16.56
CA PHE A 60 -3.09 -15.25 -17.61
C PHE A 60 -2.33 -16.50 -18.06
N PRO A 61 -3.00 -17.51 -18.67
CA PRO A 61 -2.38 -18.80 -18.96
C PRO A 61 -1.08 -18.72 -19.77
N TRP A 62 -0.96 -17.74 -20.68
CA TRP A 62 0.26 -17.50 -21.46
C TRP A 62 1.48 -17.09 -20.62
N LEU A 63 1.27 -16.65 -19.37
CA LEU A 63 2.33 -16.29 -18.42
C LEU A 63 2.62 -17.41 -17.40
N GLN A 64 1.93 -18.56 -17.45
CA GLN A 64 2.09 -19.62 -16.46
C GLN A 64 3.55 -20.08 -16.31
N GLY A 65 4.28 -20.20 -17.43
CA GLY A 65 5.69 -20.59 -17.49
C GLY A 65 6.68 -19.43 -17.56
N ALA A 66 6.23 -18.17 -17.47
CA ALA A 66 7.13 -17.03 -17.62
C ALA A 66 8.15 -16.98 -16.47
N PRO A 67 9.43 -16.64 -16.72
CA PRO A 67 10.43 -16.54 -15.65
C PRO A 67 10.07 -15.42 -14.66
N LEU A 68 10.44 -15.62 -13.38
CA LEU A 68 10.35 -14.53 -12.39
C LEU A 68 11.51 -13.57 -12.65
N ALA A 69 11.23 -12.42 -13.27
CA ALA A 69 12.25 -11.43 -13.59
C ALA A 69 12.75 -10.70 -12.33
N GLU A 70 11.86 -10.37 -11.40
CA GLU A 70 12.18 -9.62 -10.19
C GLU A 70 11.12 -9.86 -9.11
N ASN A 71 11.51 -9.75 -7.83
CA ASN A 71 10.59 -9.65 -6.70
C ASN A 71 10.96 -8.46 -5.79
N ARG A 72 9.96 -7.94 -5.09
CA ARG A 72 10.11 -6.88 -4.07
C ARG A 72 9.08 -7.12 -2.96
N VAL A 73 9.52 -6.92 -1.72
CA VAL A 73 8.63 -6.91 -0.54
C VAL A 73 8.34 -5.46 -0.16
N CYS A 74 7.07 -5.13 0.01
CA CYS A 74 6.58 -3.81 0.36
C CYS A 74 5.62 -3.92 1.56
N HIS A 75 5.58 -2.88 2.39
CA HIS A 75 4.81 -2.87 3.63
C HIS A 75 3.75 -1.78 3.62
N TYR A 76 2.64 -2.06 4.30
CA TYR A 76 1.59 -1.08 4.57
C TYR A 76 1.64 -0.64 6.03
N GLY A 77 1.69 0.68 6.24
CA GLY A 77 1.33 1.28 7.52
C GLY A 77 -0.18 1.46 7.58
N ASN A 78 -0.87 0.47 8.15
CA ASN A 78 -2.33 0.49 8.26
C ASN A 78 -2.77 1.25 9.51
N SER A 79 -3.76 2.12 9.36
CA SER A 79 -4.59 2.58 10.47
C SER A 79 -5.73 1.59 10.72
N PRO A 80 -6.35 1.59 11.93
CA PRO A 80 -7.42 0.64 12.25
C PRO A 80 -8.64 0.74 11.32
N ASP A 81 -8.95 1.95 10.85
CA ASP A 81 -10.11 2.28 10.01
C ASP A 81 -9.77 2.45 8.52
N GLY A 82 -8.49 2.32 8.15
CA GLY A 82 -8.00 2.50 6.78
C GLY A 82 -7.88 3.96 6.32
N ASN A 83 -8.18 4.95 7.17
CA ASN A 83 -8.02 6.38 6.88
C ASN A 83 -6.58 6.86 7.09
N PHE A 84 -6.23 7.99 6.48
CA PHE A 84 -4.94 8.64 6.72
C PHE A 84 -4.82 9.15 8.15
N LEU A 85 -3.58 9.38 8.57
CA LEU A 85 -3.23 10.08 9.80
C LEU A 85 -2.60 11.41 9.45
N LEU A 86 -3.13 12.50 9.98
CA LEU A 86 -2.53 13.83 9.93
C LEU A 86 -2.87 14.57 11.22
N ASP A 87 -1.92 14.60 12.15
CA ASP A 87 -2.12 15.21 13.47
C ASP A 87 -0.80 15.67 14.09
N MET A 88 -0.87 16.47 15.14
CA MET A 88 0.30 16.84 15.95
C MET A 88 0.61 15.77 17.00
N HIS A 89 1.89 15.65 17.35
CA HIS A 89 2.30 14.81 18.46
C HIS A 89 1.80 15.42 19.79
N PRO A 90 1.13 14.65 20.66
CA PRO A 90 0.50 15.20 21.88
C PRO A 90 1.49 15.83 22.86
N GLU A 91 2.74 15.33 22.86
CA GLU A 91 3.80 15.78 23.77
C GLU A 91 4.93 16.59 23.07
N ALA A 92 4.85 16.79 21.75
CA ALA A 92 5.90 17.46 20.98
C ALA A 92 5.27 18.48 20.02
N PRO A 93 5.13 19.75 20.43
CA PRO A 93 4.27 20.74 19.75
C PRO A 93 4.77 21.18 18.37
N ASN A 94 6.00 20.80 17.99
CA ASN A 94 6.60 21.06 16.69
C ASN A 94 6.70 19.79 15.82
N CYS A 95 6.08 18.68 16.23
CA CYS A 95 6.13 17.41 15.53
C CYS A 95 4.74 17.06 14.98
N TRP A 96 4.71 16.67 13.71
CA TRP A 96 3.51 16.25 13.00
C TRP A 96 3.63 14.81 12.53
N PHE A 97 2.54 14.07 12.64
CA PHE A 97 2.37 12.77 12.01
C PHE A 97 1.70 12.94 10.65
N LEU A 98 2.24 12.26 9.65
CA LEU A 98 1.58 12.04 8.36
C LEU A 98 1.79 10.57 7.97
N GLY A 99 0.71 9.80 7.88
CA GLY A 99 0.80 8.36 7.69
C GLY A 99 -0.54 7.66 7.51
N GLY A 100 -0.61 6.39 7.93
CA GLY A 100 -1.84 5.59 7.83
C GLY A 100 -2.27 5.30 6.39
N GLY A 101 -1.31 5.20 5.46
CA GLY A 101 -1.58 5.05 4.03
C GLY A 101 -2.39 3.81 3.66
N SER A 102 -2.45 2.81 4.54
CA SER A 102 -3.38 1.67 4.51
C SER A 102 -3.46 0.93 3.16
N GLY A 103 -2.32 0.86 2.46
CA GLY A 103 -2.18 0.23 1.16
C GLY A 103 -2.65 1.04 -0.04
N HIS A 104 -3.14 2.26 0.17
CA HIS A 104 -3.80 3.05 -0.88
C HIS A 104 -3.30 4.49 -0.99
N GLY A 105 -2.36 4.92 -0.13
CA GLY A 105 -1.88 6.29 -0.05
C GLY A 105 -1.11 6.84 -1.27
N TYR A 106 -0.47 5.99 -2.09
CA TYR A 106 0.38 6.47 -3.20
C TYR A 106 -0.37 7.40 -4.17
N LYS A 107 -1.60 7.02 -4.56
CA LYS A 107 -2.41 7.83 -5.51
C LYS A 107 -2.84 9.18 -4.93
N HIS A 108 -2.83 9.32 -3.60
CA HIS A 108 -3.25 10.53 -2.90
C HIS A 108 -2.07 11.44 -2.54
N GLY A 109 -0.81 11.00 -2.75
CA GLY A 109 0.38 11.72 -2.33
C GLY A 109 0.39 13.22 -2.64
N PRO A 110 0.12 13.65 -3.89
CA PRO A 110 0.08 15.08 -4.23
C PRO A 110 -0.97 15.87 -3.44
N ALA A 111 -2.23 15.41 -3.46
CA ALA A 111 -3.33 16.10 -2.78
C ALA A 111 -3.21 16.06 -1.25
N LEU A 112 -2.73 14.94 -0.70
CA LEU A 112 -2.50 14.78 0.74
C LEU A 112 -1.35 15.66 1.21
N GLY A 113 -0.29 15.80 0.40
CA GLY A 113 0.82 16.71 0.68
C GLY A 113 0.39 18.19 0.70
N GLU A 114 -0.43 18.60 -0.28
CA GLU A 114 -0.99 19.96 -0.33
C GLU A 114 -1.89 20.25 0.87
N LYS A 115 -2.81 19.33 1.20
CA LYS A 115 -3.67 19.45 2.39
C LYS A 115 -2.85 19.50 3.68
N ALA A 116 -1.82 18.66 3.81
CA ALA A 116 -0.93 18.67 4.97
C ALA A 116 -0.19 20.00 5.10
N ALA A 117 0.36 20.53 4.01
CA ALA A 117 1.05 21.82 4.01
C ALA A 117 0.13 22.97 4.43
N ALA A 118 -1.08 23.06 3.87
CA ALA A 118 -2.06 24.08 4.22
C ALA A 118 -2.52 23.99 5.68
N ILE A 119 -2.72 22.78 6.21
CA ILE A 119 -3.05 22.57 7.62
C ILE A 119 -1.90 23.01 8.53
N ILE A 120 -0.67 22.61 8.22
CA ILE A 120 0.54 22.96 9.00
C ILE A 120 0.77 24.48 8.99
N ALA A 121 0.49 25.16 7.86
CA ALA A 121 0.58 26.61 7.73
C ALA A 121 -0.58 27.38 8.43
N GLY A 122 -1.59 26.67 8.95
CA GLY A 122 -2.78 27.28 9.56
C GLY A 122 -3.77 27.86 8.56
N GLU A 123 -3.65 27.50 7.28
CA GLU A 123 -4.50 27.96 6.18
C GLU A 123 -5.77 27.12 6.03
N GLN A 124 -5.76 25.89 6.55
CA GLN A 124 -6.91 24.99 6.60
C GLN A 124 -7.09 24.37 7.99
N PRO A 125 -8.33 24.08 8.41
CA PRO A 125 -8.57 23.36 9.65
C PRO A 125 -8.13 21.90 9.54
N MET A 126 -7.83 21.29 10.68
CA MET A 126 -7.58 19.86 10.80
C MET A 126 -8.75 19.04 10.25
N GLU A 127 -8.46 17.89 9.63
CA GLU A 127 -9.47 16.96 9.12
C GLU A 127 -9.88 15.98 10.23
N PRO A 128 -11.12 16.02 10.75
CA PRO A 128 -11.54 15.15 11.85
C PRO A 128 -11.35 13.65 11.56
N ALA A 129 -11.53 13.25 10.30
CA ALA A 129 -11.33 11.87 9.87
C ALA A 129 -9.86 11.41 9.91
N PHE A 130 -8.88 12.32 10.03
CA PHE A 130 -7.45 12.00 10.05
C PHE A 130 -6.77 12.22 11.41
N LEU A 131 -7.50 12.71 12.42
CA LEU A 131 -6.99 12.95 13.76
C LEU A 131 -6.61 11.65 14.47
N LEU A 132 -5.57 11.67 15.29
CA LEU A 132 -5.19 10.53 16.14
C LEU A 132 -6.28 10.15 17.14
N SER A 133 -7.07 11.13 17.59
CA SER A 133 -8.12 10.98 18.60
C SER A 133 -9.48 10.53 18.03
N ARG A 134 -9.58 10.29 16.72
CA ARG A 134 -10.84 9.91 16.09
C ARG A 134 -11.35 8.54 16.60
N ALA A 135 -12.66 8.37 16.62
CA ALA A 135 -13.28 7.07 16.86
C ALA A 135 -13.04 6.16 15.64
N CYS A 136 -12.66 4.89 15.90
CA CYS A 136 -12.51 3.85 14.90
C CYS A 136 -13.72 2.91 14.92
#